data_AF-A0A8C6ER28-F1
#
_entry.id   AF-A0A8C6ER28-F1
#
_cell.length_a   1.000
_cell.length_b   1.000
_cell.length_c   1.000
_cell.angle_alpha   90.00
_cell.angle_beta   90.00
_cell.angle_gamma   90.00
#
_symmetry.space_group_name_H-M   'P 1'
#
loop_
_entity.id
_entity.type
_entity.pdbx_description
1 polymer ?
#
loop_
_entity_poly.entity_id
_entity_poly.type
_entity_poly.pdbx_seq_one_letter_code
_entity_poly.pdbx_strand_id
1 'polypeptide(L)'
;SRSAALDLELLTPGRGLTQGSQDPGKQGIFHIQEVRDKLREIVGASTNWKDHVKAMEERKLLHSFLAKSQKELPPRRMKDSYIEVLLPLGSEPELREKYLTVQNTVRFGRILEDLDSLGVLVCYMHTKNDSLKMSPLSIVTALVDKIDMCKKSLSPEQDIKFSGHVSWVGKSSMEVKMQMFQLHGNEFCPVLDATFVMVARDAENKG
;
A
#
# COMPACT_ATOMS: atom_id res chain seq x y z
N SER A 1 56.12 42.65 -37.10
CA SER A 1 55.27 43.85 -36.94
C SER A 1 53.82 43.47 -37.20
N ARG A 2 52.95 43.56 -36.17
CA ARG A 2 51.46 43.44 -36.18
C ARG A 2 50.90 42.09 -36.66
N SER A 3 49.81 41.51 -36.16
CA SER A 3 48.89 41.73 -35.03
C SER A 3 47.86 40.59 -35.13
N ALA A 4 47.38 40.03 -34.02
CA ALA A 4 45.95 39.75 -33.73
C ALA A 4 45.80 38.70 -32.62
N ALA A 5 45.23 39.15 -31.50
CA ALA A 5 44.58 38.34 -30.48
C ALA A 5 43.28 37.73 -31.01
N LEU A 6 42.75 36.72 -30.30
CA LEU A 6 41.35 36.31 -30.08
C LEU A 6 41.43 34.98 -29.29
N ASP A 7 41.31 34.99 -27.97
CA ASP A 7 40.09 34.96 -27.14
C ASP A 7 39.82 33.57 -26.55
N LEU A 8 39.49 33.62 -25.26
CA LEU A 8 39.42 32.54 -24.28
C LEU A 8 37.94 32.17 -24.09
N GLU A 9 37.55 30.91 -24.34
CA GLU A 9 36.31 30.36 -23.79
C GLU A 9 36.55 29.02 -23.07
N LEU A 10 36.02 28.97 -21.85
CA LEU A 10 36.07 27.86 -20.90
C LEU A 10 35.20 26.68 -21.34
N LEU A 11 35.74 25.45 -21.28
CA LEU A 11 34.93 24.23 -21.14
C LEU A 11 35.32 23.47 -19.87
N THR A 12 34.35 23.33 -18.97
CA THR A 12 34.40 22.54 -17.74
C THR A 12 34.20 21.04 -18.02
N PRO A 13 34.72 20.12 -17.18
CA PRO A 13 34.51 18.69 -17.36
C PRO A 13 33.12 18.26 -16.87
N GLY A 14 32.37 17.60 -17.75
CA GLY A 14 31.06 17.04 -17.47
C GLY A 14 31.08 15.98 -16.37
N ARG A 15 30.19 16.14 -15.40
CA ARG A 15 29.82 15.15 -14.37
C ARG A 15 29.20 13.92 -15.03
N GLY A 16 29.93 12.81 -15.04
CA GLY A 16 29.35 11.49 -15.22
C GLY A 16 28.56 11.09 -13.97
N LEU A 17 27.24 10.98 -14.11
CA LEU A 17 26.34 10.44 -13.10
C LEU A 17 26.59 8.93 -12.98
N THR A 18 27.32 8.52 -11.95
CA THR A 18 27.39 7.13 -11.52
C THR A 18 26.00 6.70 -11.06
N GLN A 19 25.42 5.70 -11.76
CA GLN A 19 24.24 4.96 -11.33
C GLN A 19 24.42 4.52 -9.87
N GLY A 20 23.61 5.09 -8.98
CA GLY A 20 23.44 4.58 -7.64
C GLY A 20 22.82 3.18 -7.72
N SER A 21 23.65 2.17 -7.47
CA SER A 21 23.22 0.83 -7.11
C SER A 21 22.29 0.94 -5.90
N GLN A 22 20.98 0.77 -6.10
CA GLN A 22 20.05 0.65 -4.98
C GLN A 22 20.30 -0.70 -4.30
N ASP A 23 20.94 -0.62 -3.15
CA ASP A 23 21.10 -1.70 -2.18
C ASP A 23 19.70 -2.10 -1.64
N PRO A 24 19.25 -3.37 -1.75
CA PRO A 24 17.90 -3.78 -1.37
C PRO A 24 17.66 -3.84 0.16
N GLY A 25 18.62 -3.39 0.99
CA GLY A 25 18.62 -3.58 2.45
C GLY A 25 18.09 -2.44 3.33
N LYS A 26 17.53 -1.36 2.78
CA LYS A 26 16.97 -0.24 3.58
C LYS A 26 15.65 0.28 3.02
N GLN A 27 14.63 -0.57 2.96
CA GLN A 27 13.26 -0.07 3.01
C GLN A 27 12.93 0.12 4.49
N GLY A 28 12.64 1.37 4.89
CA GLY A 28 12.20 1.66 6.26
C GLY A 28 11.00 0.79 6.63
N ILE A 29 10.85 0.48 7.93
CA ILE A 29 9.70 -0.24 8.44
C ILE A 29 8.45 0.55 8.05
N PHE A 30 7.51 -0.08 7.33
CA PHE A 30 6.26 0.53 6.93
C PHE A 30 5.21 0.28 8.02
N HIS A 31 4.67 1.33 8.62
CA HIS A 31 3.76 1.26 9.76
C HIS A 31 2.30 1.29 9.32
N ILE A 32 1.43 0.70 10.12
CA ILE A 32 0.00 0.62 9.83
C ILE A 32 -0.68 1.99 9.70
N GLN A 33 -0.16 2.99 10.39
CA GLN A 33 -0.65 4.37 10.30
C GLN A 33 -0.42 4.96 8.90
N GLU A 34 0.69 4.58 8.24
CA GLU A 34 1.08 5.08 6.93
C GLU A 34 0.27 4.44 5.79
N VAL A 35 -0.42 3.31 6.03
CA VAL A 35 -1.28 2.64 5.04
C VAL A 35 -2.37 3.59 4.55
N ARG A 36 -3.06 4.30 5.46
CA ARG A 36 -4.13 5.23 5.09
C ARG A 36 -3.62 6.43 4.30
N ASP A 37 -2.42 6.90 4.61
CA ASP A 37 -1.80 8.01 3.90
C ASP A 37 -1.41 7.60 2.47
N LYS A 38 -0.86 6.39 2.31
CA LYS A 38 -0.55 5.83 0.99
C LYS A 38 -1.80 5.58 0.15
N LEU A 39 -2.87 5.09 0.76
CA LEU A 39 -4.17 4.96 0.08
C LEU A 39 -4.68 6.32 -0.40
N ARG A 40 -4.56 7.34 0.45
CA ARG A 40 -4.97 8.71 0.12
C ARG A 40 -4.19 9.27 -1.06
N GLU A 41 -2.88 9.02 -1.11
CA GLU A 41 -2.02 9.38 -2.24
C GLU A 41 -2.44 8.68 -3.54
N ILE A 42 -2.60 7.35 -3.50
CA ILE A 42 -2.97 6.55 -4.68
C ILE A 42 -4.33 6.95 -5.25
N VAL A 43 -5.30 7.21 -4.37
CA VAL A 43 -6.66 7.60 -4.78
C VAL A 43 -6.72 9.08 -5.16
N GLY A 44 -5.78 9.89 -4.70
CA GLY A 44 -5.81 11.35 -4.84
C GLY A 44 -6.87 12.03 -3.96
N ALA A 45 -7.30 11.37 -2.88
CA ALA A 45 -8.32 11.93 -2.00
C ALA A 45 -7.72 13.09 -1.18
N SER A 46 -8.33 14.29 -1.25
CA SER A 46 -7.95 15.39 -0.37
C SER A 46 -8.83 15.44 0.89
N THR A 47 -8.25 15.88 2.01
CA THR A 47 -8.97 16.19 3.25
C THR A 47 -9.70 17.54 3.18
N ASN A 48 -9.40 18.36 2.17
CA ASN A 48 -10.03 19.65 1.94
C ASN A 48 -11.14 19.52 0.87
N TRP A 49 -12.35 19.99 1.18
CA TRP A 49 -13.54 19.84 0.32
C TRP A 49 -13.35 20.40 -1.09
N LYS A 50 -12.74 21.59 -1.23
CA LYS A 50 -12.51 22.21 -2.55
C LYS A 50 -11.58 21.37 -3.44
N ASP A 51 -10.55 20.82 -2.83
CA ASP A 51 -9.59 19.96 -3.52
C ASP A 51 -10.19 18.57 -3.80
N HIS A 52 -11.12 18.12 -2.97
CA HIS A 52 -11.86 16.87 -3.17
C HIS A 52 -12.74 16.92 -4.43
N VAL A 53 -13.46 18.02 -4.66
CA VAL A 53 -14.28 18.19 -5.89
C VAL A 53 -13.40 18.16 -7.14
N LYS A 54 -12.27 18.87 -7.10
CA LYS A 54 -11.31 18.88 -8.22
C LYS A 54 -10.68 17.50 -8.46
N ALA A 55 -10.26 16.80 -7.41
CA ALA A 55 -9.73 15.44 -7.52
C ALA A 55 -10.77 14.46 -8.08
N MET A 56 -12.04 14.64 -7.75
CA MET A 56 -13.13 13.82 -8.28
C MET A 56 -13.37 14.07 -9.78
N GLU A 57 -13.24 15.31 -10.25
CA GLU A 57 -13.26 15.65 -11.68
C GLU A 57 -12.05 15.07 -12.41
N GLU A 58 -10.85 15.20 -11.86
CA GLU A 58 -9.62 14.60 -12.41
C GLU A 58 -9.75 13.07 -12.50
N ARG A 59 -10.36 12.41 -11.50
CA ARG A 59 -10.62 10.96 -11.53
C ARG A 59 -11.59 10.54 -12.63
N LYS A 60 -12.59 11.35 -13.00
CA LYS A 60 -13.47 11.04 -14.14
C LYS A 60 -12.70 10.98 -15.45
N LEU A 61 -11.70 11.85 -15.61
CA LEU A 61 -10.84 11.83 -16.80
C LEU A 61 -9.97 10.56 -16.86
N LEU A 62 -9.70 9.93 -15.70
CA LEU A 62 -8.92 8.69 -15.62
C LEU A 62 -9.67 7.46 -16.19
N HIS A 63 -10.99 7.53 -16.41
CA HIS A 63 -11.75 6.44 -17.05
C HIS A 63 -11.15 6.05 -18.41
N SER A 64 -10.58 7.02 -19.14
CA SER A 64 -9.94 6.75 -20.44
C SER A 64 -8.74 5.79 -20.35
N PHE A 65 -8.16 5.62 -19.16
CA PHE A 65 -7.03 4.72 -18.90
C PHE A 65 -7.46 3.36 -18.33
N LEU A 66 -8.76 3.11 -18.17
CA LEU A 66 -9.25 1.77 -17.82
C LEU A 66 -9.00 0.81 -18.98
N ALA A 67 -8.41 -0.35 -18.65
CA ALA A 67 -8.28 -1.44 -19.60
C ALA A 67 -9.67 -1.89 -20.06
N LYS A 68 -9.87 -2.01 -21.38
CA LYS A 68 -11.15 -2.44 -21.96
C LYS A 68 -11.33 -3.96 -21.86
N SER A 69 -10.24 -4.68 -21.62
CA SER A 69 -10.25 -6.13 -21.46
C SER A 69 -9.10 -6.61 -20.56
N GLN A 70 -9.25 -7.81 -19.98
CA GLN A 70 -8.20 -8.45 -19.16
C GLN A 70 -6.88 -8.63 -19.93
N LYS A 71 -6.94 -8.76 -21.26
CA LYS A 71 -5.77 -8.96 -22.13
C LYS A 71 -4.88 -7.71 -22.22
N GLU A 72 -5.42 -6.53 -21.92
CA GLU A 72 -4.70 -5.26 -21.91
C GLU A 72 -4.00 -5.01 -20.56
N LEU A 73 -4.32 -5.80 -19.52
CA LEU A 73 -3.67 -5.66 -18.22
C LEU A 73 -2.28 -6.29 -18.26
N PRO A 74 -1.26 -5.61 -17.71
CA PRO A 74 0.07 -6.17 -17.62
C PRO A 74 0.06 -7.42 -16.73
N PRO A 75 0.80 -8.48 -17.08
CA PRO A 75 0.94 -9.63 -16.20
C PRO A 75 1.63 -9.19 -14.90
N ARG A 76 1.09 -9.65 -13.77
CA ARG A 76 1.60 -9.36 -12.42
C ARG A 76 1.86 -10.65 -11.68
N ARG A 77 2.96 -10.69 -10.92
CA ARG A 77 3.28 -11.81 -10.02
C ARG A 77 2.76 -11.47 -8.62
N MET A 78 2.47 -12.50 -7.84
CA MET A 78 2.04 -12.33 -6.43
C MET A 78 2.99 -11.42 -5.64
N LYS A 79 4.29 -11.62 -5.81
CA LYS A 79 5.35 -10.83 -5.14
C LYS A 79 5.35 -9.35 -5.50
N ASP A 80 4.77 -8.96 -6.64
CA ASP A 80 4.72 -7.55 -7.04
C ASP A 80 3.68 -6.77 -6.20
N SER A 81 2.78 -7.49 -5.51
CA SER A 81 1.78 -6.93 -4.58
C SER A 81 2.06 -7.25 -3.10
N TYR A 82 3.15 -7.96 -2.82
CA TYR A 82 3.50 -8.35 -1.46
C TYR A 82 3.94 -7.14 -0.64
N ILE A 83 3.33 -6.97 0.53
CA ILE A 83 3.69 -5.91 1.49
C ILE A 83 3.73 -6.48 2.90
N GLU A 84 4.60 -5.91 3.73
CA GLU A 84 4.62 -6.12 5.18
C GLU A 84 4.40 -4.77 5.88
N VAL A 85 3.66 -4.80 6.99
CA VAL A 85 3.30 -3.61 7.75
C VAL A 85 3.41 -3.89 9.24
N LEU A 86 4.03 -2.98 10.00
CA LEU A 86 4.16 -3.09 11.45
C LEU A 86 3.06 -2.29 12.18
N LEU A 87 2.45 -2.92 13.17
CA LEU A 87 1.60 -2.31 14.18
C LEU A 87 2.35 -2.37 15.53
N PRO A 88 3.00 -1.26 15.94
CA PRO A 88 3.91 -1.25 17.09
C PRO A 88 3.16 -1.13 18.43
N LEU A 89 2.29 -2.10 18.77
CA LEU A 89 1.58 -2.06 20.05
C LEU A 89 2.55 -2.08 21.24
N GLY A 90 3.58 -2.92 21.20
CA GLY A 90 4.58 -3.05 22.26
C GLY A 90 5.50 -1.82 22.36
N SER A 91 5.94 -1.31 21.22
CA SER A 91 6.90 -0.21 21.14
C SER A 91 6.27 1.18 21.28
N GLU A 92 4.98 1.35 20.99
CA GLU A 92 4.26 2.64 21.06
C GLU A 92 3.03 2.58 21.99
N PRO A 93 3.17 2.92 23.29
CA PRO A 93 2.05 2.89 24.25
C PRO A 93 0.88 3.79 23.87
N GLU A 94 1.14 4.99 23.33
CA GLU A 94 0.08 5.93 22.90
C GLU A 94 -0.77 5.36 21.76
N LEU A 95 -0.16 4.59 20.87
CA LEU A 95 -0.89 3.88 19.82
C LEU A 95 -1.70 2.73 20.44
N ARG A 96 -1.09 1.96 21.35
CA ARG A 96 -1.70 0.79 22.01
C ARG A 96 -3.06 1.12 22.62
N GLU A 97 -3.21 2.27 23.26
CA GLU A 97 -4.48 2.70 23.87
C GLU A 97 -5.66 2.63 22.88
N LYS A 98 -5.44 2.95 21.60
CA LYS A 98 -6.46 2.91 20.54
C LYS A 98 -6.88 1.49 20.15
N TYR A 99 -6.10 0.49 20.56
CA TYR A 99 -6.29 -0.93 20.30
C TYR A 99 -6.70 -1.73 21.54
N LEU A 100 -6.89 -1.09 22.70
CA LEU A 100 -7.30 -1.78 23.92
C LEU A 100 -8.82 -1.77 24.11
N THR A 101 -9.33 -2.86 24.67
CA THR A 101 -10.66 -2.95 25.29
C THR A 101 -10.61 -2.47 26.74
N VAL A 102 -11.77 -2.27 27.39
CA VAL A 102 -11.84 -1.97 28.83
C VAL A 102 -11.23 -3.06 29.73
N GLN A 103 -11.13 -4.30 29.23
CA GLN A 103 -10.47 -5.43 29.90
C GLN A 103 -8.97 -5.57 29.59
N ASN A 104 -8.32 -4.55 29.01
CA ASN A 104 -6.91 -4.58 28.58
C ASN A 104 -6.56 -5.72 27.60
N THR A 105 -7.48 -6.08 26.71
CA THR A 105 -7.22 -7.02 25.61
C THR A 105 -7.20 -6.29 24.27
N VAL A 106 -6.62 -6.91 23.23
CA VAL A 106 -6.61 -6.32 21.89
C VAL A 106 -8.03 -6.28 21.31
N ARG A 107 -8.48 -5.10 20.90
CA ARG A 107 -9.77 -4.87 20.25
C ARG A 107 -9.73 -5.40 18.82
N PHE A 108 -10.20 -6.64 18.64
CA PHE A 108 -10.17 -7.32 17.35
C PHE A 108 -10.86 -6.55 16.21
N GLY A 109 -11.93 -5.81 16.49
CA GLY A 109 -12.58 -4.96 15.48
C GLY A 109 -11.65 -3.92 14.84
N ARG A 110 -10.67 -3.39 15.58
CA ARG A 110 -9.67 -2.45 15.03
C ARG A 110 -8.66 -3.15 14.14
N ILE A 111 -8.31 -4.39 14.49
CA ILE A 111 -7.47 -5.24 13.63
C ILE A 111 -8.17 -5.53 12.30
N LEU A 112 -9.49 -5.77 12.31
CA LEU A 112 -10.27 -5.97 11.09
C LEU A 112 -10.32 -4.70 10.21
N GLU A 113 -10.46 -3.50 10.81
CA GLU A 113 -10.38 -2.22 10.07
C GLU A 113 -9.01 -2.04 9.38
N ASP A 114 -7.94 -2.44 10.08
CA ASP A 114 -6.57 -2.37 9.55
C ASP A 114 -6.33 -3.40 8.44
N LEU A 115 -6.82 -4.63 8.60
CA LEU A 115 -6.77 -5.67 7.56
C LEU A 115 -7.55 -5.26 6.31
N ASP A 116 -8.72 -4.64 6.47
CA ASP A 116 -9.51 -4.14 5.34
C ASP A 116 -8.72 -3.07 4.55
N SER A 117 -8.17 -2.09 5.27
CA SER A 117 -7.32 -1.04 4.69
C SER A 117 -6.08 -1.62 3.99
N LEU A 118 -5.44 -2.61 4.62
CA LEU A 118 -4.28 -3.30 4.07
C LEU A 118 -4.64 -4.06 2.79
N GLY A 119 -5.76 -4.77 2.78
CA GLY A 119 -6.26 -5.49 1.61
C GLY A 119 -6.51 -4.56 0.42
N VAL A 120 -7.09 -3.38 0.68
CA VAL A 120 -7.27 -2.34 -0.34
C VAL A 120 -5.91 -1.89 -0.89
N LEU A 121 -4.93 -1.66 -0.01
CA LEU A 121 -3.59 -1.25 -0.43
C LEU A 121 -2.91 -2.33 -1.27
N VAL A 122 -2.98 -3.61 -0.87
CA VAL A 122 -2.44 -4.74 -1.64
C VAL A 122 -3.01 -4.76 -3.06
N CYS A 123 -4.31 -4.55 -3.22
CA CYS A 123 -4.95 -4.46 -4.53
C CYS A 123 -4.44 -3.28 -5.38
N TYR A 124 -4.23 -2.12 -4.77
CA TYR A 124 -3.65 -0.98 -5.47
C TYR A 124 -2.18 -1.21 -5.84
N MET A 125 -1.41 -1.88 -4.99
CA MET A 125 -0.04 -2.27 -5.32
C MET A 125 -0.02 -3.24 -6.51
N HIS A 126 -0.97 -4.18 -6.56
CA HIS A 126 -1.12 -5.13 -7.67
C HIS A 126 -1.53 -4.45 -8.99
N THR A 127 -2.47 -3.50 -8.92
CA THR A 127 -3.01 -2.79 -10.09
C THR A 127 -2.25 -1.51 -10.42
N LYS A 128 -1.13 -1.24 -9.73
CA LYS A 128 -0.34 -0.02 -9.90
C LYS A 128 0.06 0.14 -11.37
N ASN A 129 -0.11 1.34 -11.91
CA ASN A 129 0.40 1.73 -13.21
C ASN A 129 1.33 2.92 -13.00
N ASP A 130 2.64 2.73 -13.22
CA ASP A 130 3.64 3.78 -12.98
C ASP A 130 3.49 4.98 -13.95
N SER A 131 2.70 4.83 -15.02
CA SER A 131 2.38 5.93 -15.94
C SER A 131 1.27 6.84 -15.40
N LEU A 132 0.53 6.40 -14.38
CA LEU A 132 -0.57 7.14 -13.79
C LEU A 132 -0.19 7.65 -12.40
N LYS A 133 -0.43 8.93 -12.17
CA LYS A 133 -0.23 9.55 -10.86
C LYS A 133 -1.24 9.06 -9.81
N MET A 134 -2.44 8.67 -10.25
CA MET A 134 -3.54 8.21 -9.40
C MET A 134 -4.21 7.00 -10.03
N SER A 135 -4.76 6.11 -9.20
CA SER A 135 -5.45 4.92 -9.71
C SER A 135 -6.82 5.28 -10.30
N PRO A 136 -7.14 4.82 -11.53
CA PRO A 136 -8.48 4.97 -12.11
C PRO A 136 -9.52 4.05 -11.45
N LEU A 137 -9.07 3.07 -10.66
CA LEU A 137 -9.93 2.07 -10.03
C LEU A 137 -10.44 2.55 -8.67
N SER A 138 -11.63 2.08 -8.32
CA SER A 138 -12.16 2.07 -6.95
C SER A 138 -12.18 0.63 -6.45
N ILE A 139 -11.42 0.35 -5.39
CA ILE A 139 -11.39 -0.99 -4.78
C ILE A 139 -12.33 -1.02 -3.58
N VAL A 140 -13.22 -2.00 -3.55
CA VAL A 140 -14.14 -2.24 -2.44
C VAL A 140 -14.04 -3.67 -1.95
N THR A 141 -14.28 -3.89 -0.66
CA THR A 141 -14.37 -5.21 -0.06
C THR A 141 -15.71 -5.83 -0.43
N ALA A 142 -15.68 -7.00 -1.07
CA ALA A 142 -16.89 -7.74 -1.43
C ALA A 142 -17.20 -8.85 -0.41
N LEU A 143 -16.17 -9.52 0.10
CA LEU A 143 -16.31 -10.57 1.09
C LEU A 143 -15.09 -10.64 1.98
N VAL A 144 -15.34 -10.86 3.27
CA VAL A 144 -14.35 -11.33 4.24
C VAL A 144 -14.75 -12.76 4.58
N ASP A 145 -13.97 -13.75 4.11
CA ASP A 145 -14.35 -15.15 4.21
C ASP A 145 -13.73 -15.80 5.46
N LYS A 146 -12.50 -16.27 5.31
CA LYS A 146 -11.81 -17.06 6.33
C LYS A 146 -10.95 -16.16 7.20
N ILE A 147 -11.22 -16.09 8.50
CA ILE A 147 -10.32 -15.51 9.51
C ILE A 147 -10.07 -16.59 10.56
N ASP A 148 -8.91 -17.24 10.47
CA ASP A 148 -8.51 -18.28 11.40
C ASP A 148 -7.52 -17.70 12.41
N MET A 149 -7.90 -17.69 13.70
CA MET A 149 -6.98 -17.31 14.78
C MET A 149 -6.22 -18.53 15.29
N CYS A 150 -4.89 -18.51 15.20
CA CYS A 150 -4.04 -19.61 15.66
C CYS A 150 -3.82 -19.60 17.18
N LYS A 151 -3.94 -18.42 17.83
CA LYS A 151 -3.79 -18.26 19.30
C LYS A 151 -5.09 -17.74 19.93
N LYS A 152 -5.39 -18.22 21.14
CA LYS A 152 -6.59 -17.82 21.90
C LYS A 152 -6.56 -16.36 22.39
N SER A 153 -5.40 -15.72 22.48
CA SER A 153 -5.29 -14.30 22.85
C SER A 153 -4.08 -13.63 22.18
N LEU A 154 -4.28 -12.38 21.77
CA LEU A 154 -3.23 -11.47 21.30
C LEU A 154 -2.73 -10.65 22.48
N SER A 155 -1.40 -10.55 22.64
CA SER A 155 -0.82 -9.67 23.65
C SER A 155 -0.90 -8.21 23.20
N PRO A 156 -1.46 -7.27 24.00
CA PRO A 156 -1.42 -5.86 23.67
C PRO A 156 -0.03 -5.22 23.88
N GLU A 157 0.89 -5.92 24.55
CA GLU A 157 2.22 -5.42 24.88
C GLU A 157 3.28 -5.88 23.87
N GLN A 158 2.88 -6.54 22.78
CA GLN A 158 3.78 -7.08 21.77
C GLN A 158 3.42 -6.54 20.41
N ASP A 159 4.44 -6.18 19.64
CA ASP A 159 4.27 -5.68 18.27
C ASP A 159 3.66 -6.75 17.37
N ILE A 160 2.87 -6.29 16.40
CA ILE A 160 2.18 -7.12 15.43
C ILE A 160 2.72 -6.77 14.05
N LYS A 161 2.99 -7.78 13.23
CA LYS A 161 3.33 -7.62 11.81
C LYS A 161 2.20 -8.19 10.97
N PHE A 162 1.73 -7.41 10.02
CA PHE A 162 0.85 -7.87 8.95
C PHE A 162 1.66 -8.14 7.69
N SER A 163 1.22 -9.11 6.91
CA SER A 163 1.67 -9.30 5.53
C SER A 163 0.46 -9.54 4.64
N GLY A 164 0.56 -9.16 3.37
CA GLY A 164 -0.53 -9.37 2.41
C GLY A 164 -0.04 -9.45 0.98
N HIS A 165 -0.73 -10.23 0.15
CA HIS A 165 -0.51 -10.31 -1.29
C HIS A 165 -1.77 -10.75 -2.03
N VAL A 166 -1.88 -10.40 -3.31
CA VAL A 166 -2.90 -10.96 -4.20
C VAL A 166 -2.50 -12.40 -4.54
N SER A 167 -3.41 -13.33 -4.29
CA SER A 167 -3.24 -14.77 -4.53
C SER A 167 -4.02 -15.26 -5.74
N TRP A 168 -5.08 -14.55 -6.15
CA TRP A 168 -5.83 -14.85 -7.36
C TRP A 168 -6.49 -13.59 -7.92
N VAL A 169 -6.64 -13.53 -9.24
CA VAL A 169 -7.32 -12.44 -9.94
C VAL A 169 -8.40 -12.99 -10.88
N GLY A 170 -9.59 -12.42 -10.78
CA GLY A 170 -10.70 -12.65 -11.68
C GLY A 170 -10.80 -11.55 -12.73
N LYS A 171 -12.01 -11.34 -13.27
CA LYS A 171 -12.28 -10.25 -14.23
C LYS A 171 -12.25 -8.88 -13.56
N SER A 172 -12.93 -8.76 -12.42
CA SER A 172 -12.99 -7.54 -11.61
C SER A 172 -12.76 -7.82 -10.12
N SER A 173 -12.50 -9.06 -9.74
CA SER A 173 -12.27 -9.48 -8.36
C SER A 173 -10.81 -9.86 -8.13
N MET A 174 -10.35 -9.71 -6.88
CA MET A 174 -9.03 -10.09 -6.41
C MET A 174 -9.15 -10.81 -5.07
N GLU A 175 -8.58 -12.01 -4.98
CA GLU A 175 -8.41 -12.71 -3.70
C GLU A 175 -7.10 -12.25 -3.05
N VAL A 176 -7.21 -11.67 -1.86
CA VAL A 176 -6.09 -11.17 -1.08
C VAL A 176 -5.90 -12.06 0.13
N LYS A 177 -4.72 -12.67 0.24
CA LYS A 177 -4.32 -13.43 1.42
C LYS A 177 -3.49 -12.54 2.33
N MET A 178 -3.89 -12.50 3.59
CA MET A 178 -3.23 -11.72 4.62
C MET A 178 -2.90 -12.60 5.81
N GLN A 179 -1.75 -12.36 6.41
CA GLN A 179 -1.30 -13.07 7.61
C GLN A 179 -0.88 -12.05 8.66
N MET A 180 -1.17 -12.37 9.91
CA MET A 180 -0.75 -11.60 11.07
C MET A 180 0.20 -12.44 11.91
N PHE A 181 1.27 -11.80 12.34
CA PHE A 181 2.28 -12.36 13.22
C PHE A 181 2.40 -11.49 14.46
N GLN A 182 2.65 -12.10 15.60
CA GLN A 182 2.91 -11.38 16.84
C GLN A 182 4.32 -11.67 17.33
N LEU A 183 5.02 -10.60 17.71
CA LEU A 183 6.35 -10.70 18.29
C LEU A 183 6.28 -11.48 19.60
N HIS A 184 7.14 -12.49 19.73
CA HIS A 184 7.35 -13.26 20.94
C HIS A 184 8.86 -13.41 21.13
N GLY A 185 9.41 -12.70 22.11
CA GLY A 185 10.87 -12.59 22.25
C GLY A 185 11.46 -11.83 21.07
N ASN A 186 12.20 -12.52 20.20
CA ASN A 186 12.85 -11.92 19.04
C ASN A 186 12.31 -12.45 17.69
N GLU A 187 11.20 -13.18 17.72
CA GLU A 187 10.62 -13.81 16.52
C GLU A 187 9.13 -13.48 16.35
N PHE A 188 8.70 -13.34 15.10
CA PHE A 188 7.31 -13.13 14.73
C PHE A 188 6.61 -14.48 14.51
N CYS A 189 5.73 -14.87 15.42
CA CYS A 189 4.96 -16.11 15.31
C CYS A 189 3.60 -15.86 14.65
N PRO A 190 3.11 -16.74 13.76
CA PRO A 190 1.80 -16.58 13.13
C PRO A 190 0.68 -16.66 14.18
N VAL A 191 -0.31 -15.77 14.04
CA VAL A 191 -1.45 -15.67 14.96
C VAL A 191 -2.79 -15.57 14.25
N LEU A 192 -2.82 -15.16 12.98
CA LEU A 192 -4.04 -15.11 12.18
C LEU A 192 -3.75 -15.26 10.69
N ASP A 193 -4.59 -16.04 10.01
CA ASP A 193 -4.67 -16.13 8.55
C ASP A 193 -6.02 -15.61 8.08
N ALA A 194 -6.00 -14.74 7.06
CA ALA A 194 -7.19 -14.10 6.52
C ALA A 194 -7.25 -14.17 4.99
N THR A 195 -8.46 -14.36 4.45
CA THR A 195 -8.74 -14.25 3.01
C THR A 195 -9.84 -13.25 2.75
N PHE A 196 -9.54 -12.24 1.94
CA PHE A 196 -10.45 -11.16 1.54
C PHE A 196 -10.67 -11.23 0.04
N VAL A 197 -11.91 -11.00 -0.40
CA VAL A 197 -12.24 -10.81 -1.81
C VAL A 197 -12.56 -9.35 -2.03
N MET A 198 -11.75 -8.71 -2.86
CA MET A 198 -11.86 -7.31 -3.24
C MET A 198 -12.42 -7.22 -4.65
N VAL A 199 -13.15 -6.16 -4.95
CA VAL A 199 -13.69 -5.87 -6.29
C VAL A 199 -13.20 -4.51 -6.76
N ALA A 200 -12.62 -4.49 -7.96
CA ALA A 200 -12.28 -3.29 -8.69
C ALA A 200 -13.49 -2.79 -9.48
N ARG A 201 -13.79 -1.50 -9.33
CA ARG A 201 -14.82 -0.77 -10.06
C ARG A 201 -14.20 0.41 -10.79
N ASP A 202 -14.91 0.92 -11.79
CA ASP A 202 -14.62 2.24 -12.35
C ASP A 202 -14.81 3.35 -11.30
N ALA A 203 -14.14 4.48 -11.47
CA ALA A 203 -14.27 5.68 -10.65
C ALA A 203 -15.70 6.22 -10.57
N GLU A 204 -16.57 5.92 -11.55
CA GLU A 204 -18.01 6.23 -11.49
C GLU A 204 -18.87 5.16 -10.77
N ASN A 205 -18.25 4.14 -10.17
CA ASN A 205 -18.92 2.99 -9.54
C ASN A 205 -19.82 2.16 -10.49
N LYS A 206 -19.64 2.29 -11.81
CA LYS A 206 -20.27 1.39 -12.78
C LYS A 206 -19.46 0.10 -12.86
N GLY A 207 -20.16 -1.04 -12.75
CA GLY A 207 -19.59 -2.39 -12.76
C GLY A 207 -19.45 -2.96 -14.16
#